data_AF-A0A516P266-F1
#
_entry.id   AF-A0A516P266-F1
#
_cell.length_a   1.000
_cell.length_b   1.000
_cell.length_c   1.000
_cell.angle_alpha   90.00
_cell.angle_beta   90.00
_cell.angle_gamma   90.00
#
_symmetry.space_group_name_H-M   'P 1'
#
loop_
_entity.id
_entity.type
_entity.pdbx_description
1 polymer ?
#
loop_
_entity_poly.entity_id
_entity_poly.type
_entity_poly.pdbx_seq_one_letter_code
_entity_poly.pdbx_strand_id
1 'polypeptide(L)' 'MENSSTYKNLDLRKVTMYDIAELFTDQPPLLISPDDELSDENIRILGLVSYADYYKLTDLKEKLQKLFKDELLSFNS' A
#
# COMPACT_ATOMS: atom_id res chain seq x y z
N MET A 1 -10.97 -15.44 12.08
CA MET A 1 -10.07 -14.41 12.65
C MET A 1 -9.61 -13.57 11.49
N GLU A 2 -10.01 -12.30 11.44
CA GLU A 2 -9.51 -11.36 10.43
C GLU A 2 -8.02 -11.17 10.69
N ASN A 3 -7.16 -11.77 9.86
CA ASN A 3 -5.74 -11.54 9.95
C ASN A 3 -5.49 -10.07 9.60
N SER A 4 -4.78 -9.34 10.45
CA SER A 4 -4.46 -7.93 10.24
C SER A 4 -3.66 -7.65 8.97
N SER A 5 -3.18 -8.69 8.28
CA SER A 5 -2.48 -8.63 6.99
C SER A 5 -3.40 -8.77 5.77
N THR A 6 -4.73 -8.85 5.97
CA THR A 6 -5.68 -9.04 4.87
C THR A 6 -6.63 -7.85 4.69
N TYR A 7 -6.98 -7.58 3.44
CA TYR A 7 -7.94 -6.56 3.05
C TYR A 7 -8.83 -7.09 1.92
N LYS A 8 -10.15 -7.21 2.14
CA LYS A 8 -11.11 -7.75 1.16
C LYS A 8 -10.64 -9.07 0.51
N ASN A 9 -10.14 -10.01 1.32
CA ASN A 9 -9.56 -11.31 0.93
C ASN A 9 -8.20 -11.25 0.19
N LEU A 10 -7.58 -10.08 0.05
CA LEU A 10 -6.23 -9.93 -0.47
C LEU A 10 -5.20 -9.95 0.66
N ASP A 11 -4.06 -10.60 0.43
CA ASP A 11 -2.90 -10.62 1.33
C ASP A 11 -2.00 -9.39 1.05
N LEU A 12 -2.02 -8.42 1.96
CA LEU A 12 -1.30 -7.14 1.83
C LEU A 12 0.23 -7.31 1.72
N ARG A 13 0.76 -8.48 2.11
CA ARG A 13 2.19 -8.82 1.96
C ARG A 13 2.60 -9.18 0.53
N LYS A 14 1.63 -9.41 -0.35
CA LYS A 14 1.88 -9.93 -1.71
C LYS A 14 1.31 -9.05 -2.80
N VAL A 15 0.19 -8.40 -2.52
CA VAL A 15 -0.48 -7.57 -3.51
C VAL A 15 0.24 -6.25 -3.76
N THR A 16 -0.10 -5.65 -4.89
CA THR A 16 0.31 -4.34 -5.36
C THR A 16 -0.87 -3.37 -5.34
N MET A 17 -0.63 -2.08 -5.62
CA MET A 17 -1.73 -1.12 -5.76
C MET A 17 -2.68 -1.48 -6.91
N TYR A 18 -2.21 -2.20 -7.93
CA TYR A 18 -3.02 -2.59 -9.07
C TYR A 18 -4.09 -3.60 -8.65
N ASP A 19 -3.72 -4.61 -7.86
CA ASP A 19 -4.66 -5.60 -7.32
C ASP A 19 -5.71 -4.94 -6.40
N ILE A 20 -5.31 -3.92 -5.64
CA ILE A 20 -6.24 -3.14 -4.81
C ILE A 20 -7.20 -2.32 -5.69
N ALA A 21 -6.71 -1.70 -6.75
CA ALA A 21 -7.51 -0.89 -7.66
C ALA A 21 -8.58 -1.71 -8.41
N GLU A 22 -8.35 -3.00 -8.65
CA GLU A 22 -9.39 -3.89 -9.20
C GLU A 22 -10.64 -3.98 -8.32
N LEU A 23 -10.53 -3.68 -7.01
CA LEU A 23 -11.65 -3.66 -6.08
C LEU A 23 -12.47 -2.36 -6.15
N PHE A 24 -11.99 -1.34 -6.86
CA PHE A 24 -12.55 0.01 -6.92
C PHE A 24 -12.47 0.55 -8.35
N THR A 25 -13.50 0.29 -9.16
CA THR A 25 -13.50 0.60 -10.59
C THR A 25 -13.39 2.09 -10.93
N ASP A 26 -13.66 2.98 -9.97
CA ASP A 26 -13.57 4.43 -10.08
C ASP A 26 -12.26 5.01 -9.51
N GLN A 27 -11.34 4.17 -9.02
CA GLN A 27 -10.10 4.57 -8.38
C GLN A 27 -8.91 3.92 -9.13
N PRO A 28 -8.46 4.50 -10.25
CA PRO A 28 -7.36 3.93 -11.01
C PRO A 28 -6.03 3.93 -10.23
N PRO A 29 -5.11 2.98 -10.52
CA PRO A 29 -3.76 2.98 -9.96
C PRO A 29 -3.03 4.30 -10.20
N LEU A 30 -2.14 4.66 -9.26
CA LEU A 30 -1.33 5.86 -9.35
C LEU A 30 0.02 5.56 -10.00
N LEU A 31 0.60 6.55 -10.68
CA LEU A 31 2.01 6.49 -11.05
C LEU A 31 2.83 7.06 -9.89
N ILE A 32 3.77 6.27 -9.37
CA ILE A 32 4.70 6.71 -8.33
C ILE A 32 6.10 6.74 -8.91
N SER A 33 6.76 7.87 -8.75
CA SER A 33 8.17 8.07 -9.08
C SER A 33 8.87 8.49 -7.79
N PRO A 34 9.50 7.56 -7.05
CA PRO A 34 10.28 7.94 -5.89
C PRO A 34 11.50 8.76 -6.33
N ASP A 35 11.92 9.72 -5.50
CA ASP A 35 13.11 10.54 -5.75
C ASP A 35 14.41 9.74 -5.49
N ASP A 36 14.34 8.76 -4.58
CA ASP A 36 15.45 7.89 -4.20
C ASP A 36 15.38 6.51 -4.87
N GLU A 37 16.54 5.85 -5.01
CA GLU A 37 16.61 4.44 -5.41
C GLU A 37 16.04 3.55 -4.30
N LEU A 38 14.79 3.14 -4.49
CA LEU A 38 14.11 2.19 -3.61
C LEU A 38 14.15 0.78 -4.19
N SER A 39 14.15 -0.22 -3.32
CA SER A 39 13.92 -1.61 -3.74
C SER A 39 12.50 -1.79 -4.29
N ASP A 40 12.29 -2.80 -5.13
CA ASP A 40 10.96 -3.13 -5.67
C ASP A 40 9.90 -3.31 -4.56
N GLU A 41 10.31 -3.91 -3.43
CA GLU A 41 9.44 -4.10 -2.27
C GLU A 41 9.06 -2.76 -1.61
N ASN A 42 10.02 -1.84 -1.47
CA ASN A 42 9.77 -0.51 -0.94
C ASN A 42 8.87 0.31 -1.87
N ILE A 43 9.08 0.21 -3.19
CA ILE A 43 8.21 0.83 -4.20
C ILE A 43 6.79 0.26 -4.11
N ARG A 44 6.64 -1.06 -3.92
CA ARG A 44 5.34 -1.71 -3.75
C ARG A 44 4.60 -1.18 -2.51
N ILE A 45 5.29 -1.11 -1.37
CA ILE A 45 4.74 -0.62 -0.10
C ILE A 45 4.34 0.86 -0.24
N LEU A 46 5.22 1.70 -0.81
CA LEU A 46 4.93 3.10 -1.07
C LEU A 46 3.72 3.26 -1.99
N GLY A 47 3.66 2.48 -3.07
CA GLY A 47 2.52 2.30 -3.97
C GLY A 47 1.19 2.14 -3.23
N LEU A 48 1.14 1.13 -2.37
CA LEU A 48 -0.04 0.79 -1.60
C LEU A 48 -0.47 1.92 -0.64
N VAL A 49 0.48 2.50 0.10
CA VAL A 49 0.19 3.54 1.10
C VAL A 49 -0.24 4.84 0.44
N SER A 50 0.45 5.27 -0.62
CA SER A 50 0.10 6.47 -1.37
C SER A 50 -1.26 6.33 -2.05
N TYR A 51 -1.57 5.16 -2.63
CA TYR A 51 -2.89 4.87 -3.19
C TYR A 51 -3.98 4.97 -2.12
N ALA A 52 -3.78 4.32 -0.97
CA ALA A 52 -4.75 4.35 0.12
C ALA A 52 -4.95 5.77 0.68
N ASP A 53 -3.89 6.57 0.77
CA ASP A 53 -3.96 7.95 1.22
C ASP A 53 -4.69 8.86 0.23
N TYR A 54 -4.33 8.78 -1.05
CA TYR A 54 -4.91 9.60 -2.12
C TYR A 54 -6.43 9.41 -2.24
N TYR A 55 -6.89 8.15 -2.23
CA TYR A 55 -8.32 7.82 -2.30
C TYR A 55 -9.02 7.80 -0.93
N LYS A 56 -8.32 8.18 0.15
CA LYS A 56 -8.86 8.26 1.52
C LYS A 56 -9.43 6.92 2.02
N LEU A 57 -8.77 5.82 1.67
CA LEU A 57 -9.10 4.47 2.12
C LEU A 57 -8.52 4.24 3.54
N THR A 58 -9.12 4.88 4.55
CA THR A 58 -8.59 4.92 5.92
C THR A 58 -8.28 3.54 6.51
N ASP A 59 -9.20 2.57 6.39
CA ASP A 59 -8.98 1.21 6.90
C ASP A 59 -7.78 0.52 6.24
N LEU A 60 -7.64 0.65 4.91
CA LEU A 60 -6.49 0.10 4.20
C LEU A 60 -5.19 0.79 4.63
N LYS A 61 -5.19 2.13 4.73
CA LYS A 61 -4.03 2.90 5.15
C LYS A 61 -3.56 2.49 6.54
N GLU A 62 -4.46 2.38 7.51
CA GLU A 62 -4.13 1.96 8.88
C GLU A 62 -3.54 0.53 8.92
N LYS A 63 -4.12 -0.41 8.15
CA LYS A 63 -3.59 -1.76 8.04
C LYS A 63 -2.19 -1.78 7.44
N LEU A 64 -1.94 -1.04 6.36
CA LEU A 64 -0.63 -0.94 5.72
C LEU A 64 0.41 -0.29 6.65
N GLN A 65 0.07 0.81 7.31
CA GLN A 65 0.96 1.50 8.25
C GLN A 65 1.33 0.63 9.45
N LYS A 66 0.40 -0.20 9.93
CA LYS A 66 0.69 -1.17 10.99
C LYS A 66 1.55 -2.33 10.50
N LEU A 67 1.29 -2.81 9.28
CA LEU A 67 1.96 -3.98 8.71
C LEU A 67 3.40 -3.69 8.28
N PHE A 68 3.67 -2.52 7.72
CA PHE A 68 4.95 -2.11 7.13
C PHE A 68 5.57 -0.92 7.88
N LYS A 69 5.37 -0.86 9.20
CA LYS A 69 5.79 0.28 10.01
C LYS A 69 7.28 0.56 9.87
N ASP A 70 8.11 -0.48 9.90
CA ASP A 70 9.55 -0.34 9.93
C ASP A 70 10.10 0.09 8.56
N GLU A 71 9.53 -0.45 7.48
CA GLU A 71 9.84 -0.06 6.11
C GLU A 71 9.47 1.41 5.86
N LEU A 72 8.28 1.84 6.32
CA LEU A 72 7.83 3.23 6.16
C LEU A 72 8.66 4.24 6.97
N LEU A 73 9.19 3.83 8.13
CA LEU A 73 10.11 4.67 8.90
C LEU A 73 11.45 4.86 8.15
N SER A 74 11.90 3.84 7.42
CA SER A 74 13.13 3.93 6.64
C SER A 74 13.08 4.93 5.48
N PHE A 75 11.89 5.30 4.99
CA PHE A 75 11.73 6.30 3.92
C PHE A 75 11.94 7.74 4.39
N ASN A 76 11.87 8.00 5.70
CA ASN A 76 12.03 9.33 6.29
C ASN A 76 13.39 9.52 7.00
N SER A 77 14.30 8.55 6.84
CA SER A 77 15.61 8.50 7.49
C SER A 77 16.71 8.92 6.52
#